data_AF-A0A8X7UDR0-F1
#
_entry.id   AF-A0A8X7UDR0-F1
#
_cell.length_a   1.000
_cell.length_b   1.000
_cell.length_c   1.000
_cell.angle_alpha   90.00
_cell.angle_beta   90.00
_cell.angle_gamma   90.00
#
_symmetry.space_group_name_H-M   'P 1'
#
loop_
_entity.id
_entity.type
_entity.pdbx_description
1 polymer ?
#
loop_
_entity_poly.entity_id
_entity_poly.type
_entity_poly.pdbx_seq_one_letter_code
_entity_poly.pdbx_strand_id
1 'polypeptide(L)'
;MGLFSNQISREKVKLGDHIYTWRTTHAYAHHGIYAGKGKVVHFTHGGGPPSGITVSSTLKYYPLCLICKEHYNFEGYKVIHSCLDCFLAGGDLYLYEYNVSMRFFIAKTIGGTCTLAPSDPPDDVLVRANFHLKIDGCFGDYRLRNNNCEDFPIYCKTGFLVYKKNRLEPVVKSMRLLQLRLV
;
A
#
# COMPACT_ATOMS: atom_id res chain seq x y z
N MET A 1 6.55 -1.47 -20.26
CA MET A 1 7.62 -0.80 -19.47
C MET A 1 8.74 -1.80 -19.28
N GLY A 2 10.00 -1.33 -19.29
CA GLY A 2 11.20 -2.16 -19.48
C GLY A 2 11.85 -2.63 -18.18
N LEU A 3 12.81 -3.55 -18.31
CA LEU A 3 13.50 -4.31 -17.27
C LEU A 3 14.26 -3.50 -16.18
N PHE A 4 14.25 -2.16 -16.22
CA PHE A 4 15.30 -1.35 -15.57
C PHE A 4 14.90 -0.56 -14.32
N SER A 5 13.64 -0.15 -14.13
CA SER A 5 13.16 0.40 -12.85
C SER A 5 11.66 0.66 -12.90
N ASN A 6 10.98 0.47 -11.76
CA ASN A 6 9.58 0.84 -11.57
C ASN A 6 9.43 2.33 -11.17
N GLN A 7 10.53 3.08 -11.08
CA GLN A 7 10.54 4.47 -10.65
C GLN A 7 9.80 5.35 -11.67
N ILE A 8 8.95 6.24 -11.17
CA ILE A 8 8.21 7.20 -11.98
C ILE A 8 8.38 8.61 -11.43
N SER A 9 8.24 9.60 -12.30
CA SER A 9 8.19 11.01 -11.89
C SER A 9 6.79 11.38 -11.38
N ARG A 10 6.70 12.42 -10.56
CA ARG A 10 5.47 12.83 -9.86
C ARG A 10 4.35 13.23 -10.81
N GLU A 11 4.68 13.76 -11.98
CA GLU A 11 3.73 14.15 -13.02
C GLU A 11 3.13 12.95 -13.79
N LYS A 12 3.72 11.76 -13.65
CA LYS A 12 3.22 10.54 -14.32
C LYS A 12 2.25 9.72 -13.48
N VAL A 13 2.16 9.98 -12.16
CA VAL A 13 1.26 9.24 -11.28
C VAL A 13 -0.19 9.61 -11.56
N LYS A 14 -1.04 8.60 -11.69
CA LYS A 14 -2.46 8.72 -12.02
C LYS A 14 -3.33 8.29 -10.87
N LEU A 15 -4.55 8.80 -10.88
CA LEU A 15 -5.57 8.46 -9.90
C LEU A 15 -5.79 6.93 -9.86
N GLY A 16 -5.77 6.33 -8.67
CA GLY A 16 -5.91 4.89 -8.49
C GLY A 16 -4.63 4.08 -8.75
N ASP A 17 -3.49 4.73 -8.99
CA ASP A 17 -2.21 4.03 -9.08
C ASP A 17 -1.81 3.44 -7.72
N HIS A 18 -1.33 2.20 -7.75
CA HIS A 18 -0.64 1.60 -6.62
C HIS A 18 0.82 2.01 -6.69
N ILE A 19 1.21 2.88 -5.75
CA ILE A 19 2.55 3.41 -5.64
C ILE A 19 3.26 2.85 -4.43
N TYR A 20 4.59 2.83 -4.49
CA TYR A 20 5.41 2.48 -3.35
C TYR A 20 6.69 3.30 -3.30
N THR A 21 7.31 3.32 -2.12
CA THR A 21 8.65 3.89 -1.88
C THR A 21 9.47 2.90 -1.08
N TRP A 22 10.76 2.77 -1.40
CA TRP A 22 11.68 2.01 -0.55
C TRP A 22 11.94 2.77 0.75
N ARG A 23 12.01 2.02 1.85
CA ARG A 23 12.31 2.46 3.22
C ARG A 23 13.50 1.65 3.75
N THR A 24 14.35 2.28 4.55
CA THR A 24 15.50 1.67 5.23
C THR A 24 16.38 0.85 4.27
N THR A 25 17.26 1.52 3.51
CA THR A 25 18.24 0.88 2.59
C THR A 25 17.67 -0.30 1.79
N HIS A 26 16.51 -0.12 1.14
CA HIS A 26 15.85 -1.14 0.30
C HIS A 26 15.37 -2.43 1.01
N ALA A 27 15.29 -2.45 2.34
CA ALA A 27 14.81 -3.62 3.09
C ALA A 27 13.28 -3.76 3.12
N TYR A 28 12.56 -2.68 2.80
CA TYR A 28 11.10 -2.60 2.90
C TYR A 28 10.53 -1.63 1.87
N ALA A 29 9.48 -2.01 1.15
CA ALA A 29 8.67 -1.09 0.35
C ALA A 29 7.43 -0.68 1.15
N HIS A 30 7.16 0.61 1.25
CA HIS A 30 5.91 1.12 1.80
C HIS A 30 4.95 1.46 0.66
N HIS A 31 3.72 0.95 0.73
CA HIS A 31 2.76 0.92 -0.37
C HIS A 31 1.52 1.76 -0.09
N GLY A 32 0.90 2.30 -1.14
CA GLY A 32 -0.31 3.10 -1.05
C GLY A 32 -1.04 3.27 -2.38
N ILE A 33 -2.26 3.80 -2.33
CA ILE A 33 -3.08 4.17 -3.48
C ILE A 33 -3.05 5.68 -3.65
N TYR A 34 -2.65 6.16 -4.83
CA TYR A 34 -2.71 7.58 -5.15
C TYR A 34 -4.16 8.04 -5.36
N ALA A 35 -4.61 8.95 -4.51
CA ALA A 35 -5.96 9.49 -4.49
C ALA A 35 -6.11 10.86 -5.19
N GLY A 36 -5.08 11.28 -5.94
CA GLY A 36 -5.09 12.53 -6.71
C GLY A 36 -4.69 13.75 -5.89
N LYS A 37 -4.37 14.87 -6.55
CA LYS A 37 -4.03 16.14 -5.88
C LYS A 37 -2.92 16.01 -4.81
N GLY A 38 -1.92 15.17 -5.05
CA GLY A 38 -0.80 14.96 -4.13
C GLY A 38 -1.17 14.13 -2.88
N LYS A 39 -2.23 13.33 -2.95
CA LYS A 39 -2.78 12.58 -1.82
C LYS A 39 -2.60 11.07 -1.97
N VAL A 40 -2.36 10.39 -0.86
CA VAL A 40 -2.15 8.93 -0.82
C VAL A 40 -2.98 8.31 0.31
N VAL A 41 -3.71 7.24 -0.01
CA VAL A 41 -4.39 6.39 0.99
C VAL A 41 -3.54 5.16 1.21
N HIS A 42 -3.18 4.88 2.46
CA HIS A 42 -2.23 3.82 2.77
C HIS A 42 -2.45 3.25 4.17
N PHE A 43 -2.09 1.98 4.34
CA PHE A 43 -2.15 1.29 5.62
C PHE A 43 -0.84 1.49 6.37
N THR A 44 -0.92 2.02 7.59
CA THR A 44 0.26 2.31 8.41
C THR A 44 0.03 2.03 9.89
N HIS A 45 1.11 1.99 10.65
CA HIS A 45 1.10 1.96 12.11
C HIS A 45 1.19 3.38 12.67
N GLY A 46 0.33 3.71 13.64
CA GLY A 46 0.38 4.92 14.45
C GLY A 46 1.00 4.63 15.82
N GLY A 47 1.58 5.65 16.47
CA GLY A 47 2.30 5.52 17.74
C GLY A 47 3.82 5.74 17.67
N GLY A 48 4.32 6.31 16.57
CA GLY A 48 5.75 6.57 16.37
C GLY A 48 6.46 5.47 15.58
N PRO A 49 7.76 5.65 15.26
CA PRO A 49 8.48 4.74 14.38
C PRO A 49 8.51 3.32 14.95
N PRO A 50 8.46 2.28 14.10
CA PRO A 50 8.49 0.90 14.55
C PRO A 50 9.72 0.65 15.43
N SER A 51 9.50 -0.02 16.56
CA SER A 51 10.47 -0.29 17.62
C SER A 51 11.87 -0.60 17.09
N GLY A 52 12.84 0.26 17.43
CA GLY A 52 14.27 0.05 17.16
C GLY A 52 15.07 1.29 16.79
N ILE A 53 14.42 2.41 16.43
CA ILE A 53 15.13 3.66 16.17
C ILE A 53 14.96 4.58 17.39
N THR A 54 15.95 4.56 18.28
CA THR A 54 16.20 5.69 19.17
C THR A 54 16.64 6.84 18.26
N VAL A 55 15.68 7.64 17.77
CA VAL A 55 16.01 8.83 17.00
C VAL A 55 16.56 9.85 17.99
N SER A 56 17.89 9.85 18.12
CA SER A 56 18.66 11.01 18.54
C SER A 56 18.10 12.25 17.87
N SER A 57 17.99 13.33 18.63
CA SER A 57 17.31 14.62 18.39
C SER A 57 17.74 15.40 17.13
N THR A 58 17.88 14.72 16.00
CA THR A 58 18.39 15.22 14.72
C THR A 58 17.52 14.73 13.55
N LEU A 59 16.20 14.57 13.80
CA LEU A 59 15.25 14.49 12.70
C LEU A 59 15.32 15.82 11.96
N LYS A 60 15.96 15.84 10.78
CA LYS A 60 15.81 16.92 9.82
C LYS A 60 14.33 17.16 9.66
N TYR A 61 13.87 18.26 10.25
CA TYR A 61 12.50 18.71 10.32
C TYR A 61 12.00 18.83 8.87
N TYR A 62 11.31 17.81 8.35
CA TYR A 62 10.30 18.12 7.35
C TYR A 62 9.33 19.04 8.09
N PRO A 63 9.07 20.26 7.60
CA PRO A 63 8.20 21.19 8.29
C PRO A 63 6.91 20.45 8.64
N LEU A 64 6.45 20.60 9.89
CA LEU A 64 5.23 19.95 10.38
C LEU A 64 4.17 20.00 9.27
N CYS A 65 3.89 18.87 8.63
CA CYS A 65 3.05 18.86 7.45
C CYS A 65 1.65 19.31 7.86
N LEU A 66 1.30 20.56 7.55
CA LEU A 66 0.02 21.15 7.97
C LEU A 66 -1.19 20.37 7.42
N ILE A 67 -0.97 19.60 6.35
CA ILE A 67 -1.97 18.74 5.73
C ILE A 67 -2.16 17.42 6.51
N CYS A 68 -1.11 16.89 7.14
CA CYS A 68 -1.13 15.55 7.75
C CYS A 68 -1.06 15.53 9.27
N LYS A 69 -0.98 16.70 9.94
CA LYS A 69 -0.73 16.84 11.38
C LYS A 69 -1.60 15.95 12.27
N GLU A 70 -2.87 15.78 11.94
CA GLU A 70 -3.83 15.03 12.76
C GLU A 70 -3.91 13.54 12.39
N HIS A 71 -3.44 13.18 11.19
CA HIS A 71 -3.66 11.86 10.60
C HIS A 71 -2.75 10.77 11.19
N TYR A 72 -1.77 11.14 12.01
CA TYR A 72 -0.83 10.23 12.68
C TYR A 72 -1.05 10.13 14.19
N ASN A 73 -2.05 10.83 14.74
CA ASN A 73 -2.38 10.78 16.16
C ASN A 73 -3.34 9.62 16.47
N PHE A 74 -2.89 8.39 16.25
CA PHE A 74 -3.62 7.18 16.59
C PHE A 74 -2.64 6.09 17.03
N GLU A 75 -3.14 5.12 17.78
CA GLU A 75 -2.39 3.93 18.16
C GLU A 75 -2.82 2.73 17.31
N GLY A 76 -1.88 1.83 17.01
CA GLY A 76 -2.18 0.59 16.28
C GLY A 76 -2.12 0.77 14.76
N TYR A 77 -2.86 -0.04 14.00
CA TYR A 77 -2.80 -0.05 12.54
C TYR A 77 -4.09 0.47 11.93
N LYS A 78 -3.98 1.41 11.00
CA LYS A 78 -5.12 2.00 10.30
C LYS A 78 -4.78 2.36 8.86
N VAL A 79 -5.79 2.32 8.00
CA VAL A 79 -5.78 3.02 6.71
C VAL A 79 -5.97 4.49 6.98
N ILE A 80 -5.01 5.30 6.54
CA ILE A 80 -5.05 6.74 6.66
C ILE A 80 -4.85 7.40 5.32
N HIS A 81 -5.03 8.70 5.31
CA HIS A 81 -4.67 9.56 4.21
C HIS A 81 -3.45 10.41 4.58
N SER A 82 -2.50 10.58 3.66
CA SER A 82 -1.37 11.50 3.80
C SER A 82 -1.11 12.26 2.49
N CYS A 83 -0.26 13.29 2.55
CA CYS A 83 0.30 13.88 1.34
C CYS A 83 1.42 13.00 0.78
N LEU A 84 1.68 13.14 -0.53
CA LEU A 84 2.70 12.37 -1.22
C LEU A 84 4.09 12.54 -0.59
N ASP A 85 4.43 13.74 -0.10
CA ASP A 85 5.72 13.98 0.54
C ASP A 85 5.88 13.20 1.86
N CYS A 86 4.84 13.16 2.70
CA CYS A 86 4.84 12.35 3.92
C CYS A 86 4.88 10.85 3.59
N PHE A 87 4.11 10.42 2.58
CA PHE A 87 4.13 9.04 2.11
C PHE A 87 5.52 8.61 1.63
N LEU A 88 6.24 9.49 0.91
CA LEU A 88 7.59 9.25 0.39
C LEU A 88 8.67 9.43 1.46
N ALA A 89 8.46 10.30 2.46
CA ALA A 89 9.43 10.76 3.47
C ALA A 89 10.89 10.76 2.97
N GLY A 90 11.14 11.49 1.88
CA GLY A 90 12.44 11.65 1.26
C GLY A 90 12.89 10.54 0.30
N GLY A 91 12.11 9.47 0.14
CA GLY A 91 12.37 8.39 -0.80
C GLY A 91 11.82 8.65 -2.22
N ASP A 92 12.18 7.74 -3.13
CA ASP A 92 11.77 7.78 -4.52
C ASP A 92 10.37 7.18 -4.74
N LEU A 93 9.67 7.68 -5.76
CA LEU A 93 8.34 7.22 -6.14
C LEU A 93 8.42 6.09 -7.17
N TYR A 94 7.78 4.97 -6.88
CA TYR A 94 7.70 3.81 -7.77
C TYR A 94 6.24 3.42 -8.03
N LEU A 95 5.99 2.87 -9.22
CA LEU A 95 4.71 2.33 -9.63
C LEU A 95 4.72 0.80 -9.54
N TYR A 96 3.71 0.23 -8.87
CA TYR A 96 3.53 -1.21 -8.81
C TYR A 96 2.93 -1.72 -10.13
N GLU A 97 3.50 -2.80 -10.67
CA GLU A 97 3.08 -3.34 -11.98
C GLU A 97 2.06 -4.47 -11.85
N TYR A 98 0.94 -4.36 -12.57
CA TYR A 98 -0.11 -5.37 -12.66
C TYR A 98 -0.04 -6.07 -14.02
N ASN A 99 -0.63 -7.28 -14.09
CA ASN A 99 -0.72 -8.06 -15.32
C ASN A 99 0.65 -8.28 -16.00
N VAL A 100 1.71 -8.47 -15.21
CA VAL A 100 3.03 -8.79 -15.76
C VAL A 100 3.07 -10.24 -16.24
N SER A 101 3.98 -10.54 -17.18
CA SER A 101 4.17 -11.93 -17.62
C SER A 101 4.79 -12.80 -16.52
N MET A 102 4.54 -14.11 -16.55
CA MET A 102 5.18 -15.07 -15.62
C MET A 102 6.71 -14.99 -15.66
N ARG A 103 7.30 -14.84 -16.85
CA ARG A 103 8.75 -14.69 -17.01
C ARG A 103 9.27 -13.45 -16.29
N PHE A 104 8.56 -12.34 -16.42
CA PHE A 104 8.91 -11.08 -15.74
C PHE A 104 8.76 -11.21 -14.23
N PHE A 105 7.66 -11.82 -13.76
CA PHE A 105 7.39 -12.03 -12.34
C PHE A 105 8.47 -12.89 -11.67
N ILE A 106 8.88 -13.99 -12.29
CA ILE A 106 9.95 -14.87 -11.77
C ILE A 106 11.34 -14.19 -11.85
N ALA A 107 11.57 -13.34 -12.84
CA ALA A 107 12.85 -12.63 -12.99
C ALA A 107 13.08 -11.54 -11.93
N LYS A 108 12.03 -11.09 -11.21
CA LYS A 108 12.16 -10.08 -10.16
C LYS A 108 12.66 -10.72 -8.86
N THR A 109 13.85 -10.32 -8.43
CA THR A 109 14.48 -10.82 -7.20
C THR A 109 13.96 -10.18 -5.93
N ILE A 110 13.23 -9.06 -6.05
CA ILE A 110 12.66 -8.31 -4.93
C ILE A 110 11.12 -8.32 -5.05
N GLY A 111 10.45 -8.91 -4.06
CA GLY A 111 8.99 -8.92 -3.96
C GLY A 111 8.40 -7.53 -3.69
N GLY A 112 7.07 -7.42 -3.75
CA GLY A 112 6.40 -6.14 -3.49
C GLY A 112 6.57 -5.10 -4.61
N THR A 113 6.72 -5.54 -5.87
CA THR A 113 6.91 -4.60 -6.99
C THR A 113 5.98 -4.87 -8.18
N CYS A 114 5.48 -6.10 -8.30
CA CYS A 114 4.57 -6.48 -9.38
C CYS A 114 3.73 -7.72 -9.01
N THR A 115 2.66 -7.93 -9.78
CA THR A 115 1.78 -9.11 -9.68
C THR A 115 1.28 -9.57 -11.04
N LEU A 116 1.00 -10.88 -11.15
CA LEU A 116 0.34 -11.47 -12.31
C LEU A 116 -1.14 -11.07 -12.42
N ALA A 117 -1.76 -10.68 -11.30
CA ALA A 117 -3.16 -10.29 -11.29
C ALA A 117 -3.39 -9.00 -12.11
N PRO A 118 -4.49 -8.90 -12.88
CA PRO A 118 -4.89 -7.64 -13.47
C PRO A 118 -5.39 -6.66 -12.40
N SER A 119 -5.35 -5.37 -12.72
CA SER A 119 -5.99 -4.33 -11.91
C SER A 119 -7.40 -4.07 -12.43
N ASP A 120 -8.32 -3.82 -11.50
CA ASP A 120 -9.61 -3.21 -11.77
C ASP A 120 -9.46 -1.73 -12.20
N PRO A 121 -10.51 -1.12 -12.80
CA PRO A 121 -10.51 0.29 -13.19
C PRO A 121 -10.28 1.25 -12.01
N PRO A 122 -9.66 2.43 -12.23
CA PRO A 122 -9.35 3.39 -11.16
C PRO A 122 -10.53 3.76 -10.25
N ASP A 123 -11.74 3.88 -10.78
CA ASP A 123 -12.92 4.25 -10.00
C ASP A 123 -13.23 3.21 -8.91
N ASP A 124 -13.20 1.92 -9.27
CA ASP A 124 -13.41 0.81 -8.32
C ASP A 124 -12.29 0.76 -7.27
N VAL A 125 -11.08 1.11 -7.66
CA VAL A 125 -9.91 1.17 -6.77
C VAL A 125 -10.11 2.24 -5.70
N LEU A 126 -10.52 3.42 -6.11
CA LEU A 126 -10.76 4.54 -5.21
C LEU A 126 -11.97 4.30 -4.32
N VAL A 127 -13.03 3.67 -4.82
CA VAL A 127 -14.20 3.29 -4.01
C VAL A 127 -13.74 2.43 -2.84
N ARG A 128 -12.94 1.38 -3.09
CA ARG A 128 -12.39 0.52 -2.04
C ARG A 128 -11.44 1.26 -1.10
N ALA A 129 -10.50 2.03 -1.63
CA ALA A 129 -9.55 2.76 -0.80
C ALA A 129 -10.26 3.75 0.15
N ASN A 130 -11.22 4.51 -0.38
CA ASN A 130 -11.98 5.50 0.40
C ASN A 130 -12.99 4.87 1.36
N PHE A 131 -13.48 3.66 1.08
CA PHE A 131 -14.36 2.94 1.99
C PHE A 131 -13.69 2.73 3.36
N HIS A 132 -12.43 2.30 3.38
CA HIS A 132 -11.70 2.07 4.63
C HIS A 132 -11.50 3.33 5.46
N LEU A 133 -11.31 4.49 4.81
CA LEU A 133 -11.27 5.78 5.52
C LEU A 133 -12.60 6.12 6.22
N LYS A 134 -13.74 5.68 5.68
CA LYS A 134 -15.07 5.92 6.25
C LYS A 134 -15.39 5.01 7.44
N ILE A 135 -14.73 3.86 7.55
CA ILE A 135 -14.91 2.89 8.63
C ILE A 135 -13.75 2.94 9.64
N ASP A 136 -13.39 4.15 10.08
CA ASP A 136 -12.32 4.42 11.07
C ASP A 136 -10.93 3.85 10.69
N GLY A 137 -10.66 3.68 9.41
CA GLY A 137 -9.39 3.13 8.92
C GLY A 137 -9.24 1.63 9.17
N CYS A 138 -10.30 0.92 9.55
CA CYS A 138 -10.25 -0.52 9.80
C CYS A 138 -9.94 -1.30 8.52
N PHE A 139 -8.81 -2.03 8.49
CA PHE A 139 -8.44 -2.92 7.40
C PHE A 139 -7.81 -4.21 7.95
N GLY A 140 -8.68 -5.19 8.25
CA GLY A 140 -8.30 -6.49 8.82
C GLY A 140 -7.71 -6.44 10.23
N ASP A 141 -7.60 -7.60 10.89
CA ASP A 141 -7.06 -7.77 12.26
C ASP A 141 -5.62 -8.32 12.26
N TYR A 142 -4.92 -8.18 11.13
CA TYR A 142 -3.68 -8.91 10.85
C TYR A 142 -2.45 -8.26 11.50
N ARG A 143 -1.83 -8.93 12.48
CA ARG A 143 -0.57 -8.50 13.10
C ARG A 143 0.68 -9.12 12.42
N LEU A 144 1.68 -8.24 12.21
CA LEU A 144 3.13 -8.44 11.98
C LEU A 144 3.64 -9.01 10.64
N ARG A 145 3.90 -8.12 9.66
CA ARG A 145 5.23 -7.75 9.06
C ARG A 145 4.96 -6.93 7.77
N ASN A 146 5.99 -6.26 7.25
CA ASN A 146 6.11 -5.47 6.00
C ASN A 146 5.12 -5.73 4.85
N ASN A 147 4.63 -6.94 4.65
CA ASN A 147 3.66 -7.30 3.61
C ASN A 147 2.27 -6.65 3.77
N ASN A 148 1.86 -6.26 4.97
CA ASN A 148 0.49 -5.77 5.18
C ASN A 148 0.20 -4.45 4.45
N CYS A 149 1.21 -3.60 4.29
CA CYS A 149 1.02 -2.36 3.55
C CYS A 149 0.82 -2.63 2.05
N GLU A 150 1.37 -3.71 1.50
CA GLU A 150 1.14 -4.15 0.11
C GLU A 150 -0.25 -4.77 -0.05
N ASP A 151 -0.72 -5.51 0.96
CA ASP A 151 -2.01 -6.20 0.91
C ASP A 151 -3.19 -5.21 0.76
N PHE A 152 -3.11 -4.01 1.36
CA PHE A 152 -4.15 -2.98 1.22
C PHE A 152 -4.32 -2.48 -0.22
N PRO A 153 -3.29 -1.97 -0.91
CA PRO A 153 -3.39 -1.61 -2.31
C PRO A 153 -3.70 -2.81 -3.21
N ILE A 154 -3.21 -4.02 -2.92
CA ILE A 154 -3.58 -5.21 -3.70
C ILE A 154 -5.08 -5.49 -3.61
N TYR A 155 -5.67 -5.44 -2.41
CA TYR A 155 -7.11 -5.52 -2.23
C TYR A 155 -7.85 -4.41 -2.98
N CYS A 156 -7.38 -3.17 -2.86
CA CYS A 156 -7.96 -2.04 -3.58
C CYS A 156 -7.84 -2.19 -5.10
N LYS A 157 -6.84 -2.91 -5.62
CA LYS A 157 -6.63 -3.04 -7.07
C LYS A 157 -7.29 -4.27 -7.67
N THR A 158 -7.58 -5.29 -6.88
CA THR A 158 -8.01 -6.61 -7.41
C THR A 158 -9.30 -7.13 -6.78
N GLY A 159 -9.67 -6.63 -5.61
CA GLY A 159 -10.92 -6.98 -4.91
C GLY A 159 -10.76 -8.22 -4.05
N PHE A 160 -9.58 -8.85 -4.12
CA PHE A 160 -9.25 -10.04 -3.38
C PHE A 160 -8.40 -9.69 -2.17
N LEU A 161 -8.78 -10.24 -1.02
CA LEU A 161 -7.94 -10.25 0.16
C LEU A 161 -6.92 -11.39 0.02
N VAL A 162 -5.63 -11.07 0.16
CA VAL A 162 -4.58 -12.09 0.16
C VAL A 162 -4.55 -12.75 1.53
N TYR A 163 -5.11 -13.95 1.65
CA TYR A 163 -5.02 -14.73 2.88
C TYR A 163 -3.70 -15.51 2.93
N LYS A 164 -2.74 -15.05 3.75
CA LYS A 164 -1.51 -15.80 4.03
C LYS A 164 -1.78 -16.81 5.15
N LYS A 165 -2.15 -18.03 4.76
CA LYS A 165 -2.28 -19.18 5.67
C LYS A 165 -0.90 -19.57 6.18
N ASN A 166 -0.51 -19.06 7.35
CA ASN A 166 0.64 -19.62 8.06
C ASN A 166 0.30 -21.06 8.48
N ARG A 167 1.09 -22.01 8.00
CA ARG A 167 1.09 -23.47 8.29
C ARG A 167 0.25 -24.32 7.32
N LEU A 168 0.94 -25.28 6.71
CA LEU A 168 0.46 -26.32 5.79
C LEU A 168 -0.89 -26.89 6.24
N GLU A 169 -1.87 -26.93 5.31
CA GLU A 169 -2.80 -28.05 5.09
C GLU A 169 -3.64 -27.74 3.83
N PRO A 170 -3.88 -28.73 2.93
CA PRO A 170 -4.51 -28.51 1.64
C PRO A 170 -6.04 -28.57 1.76
N VAL A 171 -6.75 -27.46 1.53
CA VAL A 171 -8.17 -27.53 1.17
C VAL A 171 -8.55 -26.39 0.21
N VAL A 172 -8.91 -26.79 -1.00
CA VAL A 172 -9.71 -26.05 -1.96
C VAL A 172 -11.10 -25.82 -1.35
N LYS A 173 -11.51 -24.56 -1.09
CA LYS A 173 -12.86 -24.02 -1.37
C LYS A 173 -13.14 -22.67 -0.69
N SER A 174 -13.89 -21.87 -1.46
CA SER A 174 -14.82 -20.79 -1.08
C SER A 174 -14.25 -19.41 -0.79
N MET A 175 -14.52 -18.48 -1.72
CA MET A 175 -15.39 -17.32 -1.48
C MET A 175 -15.89 -16.76 -2.83
N ARG A 176 -16.68 -17.56 -3.55
CA ARG A 176 -17.87 -17.04 -4.23
C ARG A 176 -18.95 -17.03 -3.17
N LEU A 177 -19.38 -15.86 -2.69
CA LEU A 177 -20.68 -15.58 -2.05
C LEU A 177 -20.62 -14.22 -1.36
N LEU A 178 -20.71 -13.14 -2.14
CA LEU A 178 -21.23 -11.85 -1.66
C LEU A 178 -21.73 -10.95 -2.81
N GLN A 179 -22.11 -11.56 -3.95
CA GLN A 179 -22.67 -10.85 -5.10
C GLN A 179 -24.06 -11.36 -5.52
N LEU A 180 -24.75 -12.10 -4.65
CA LEU A 180 -26.13 -12.56 -4.90
C LEU A 180 -27.03 -12.31 -3.69
N ARG A 181 -27.23 -11.04 -3.34
CA ARG A 181 -28.40 -10.55 -2.58
C ARG A 181 -28.75 -9.11 -2.96
N LEU A 182 -28.89 -8.86 -4.26
CA LEU A 182 -29.66 -7.73 -4.80
C LEU A 182 -30.13 -8.13 -6.22
N VAL A 183 -31.02 -9.13 -6.27
CA VAL A 183 -32.10 -9.25 -7.27
C VAL A 183 -33.27 -9.87 -6.51
#